data_AF-A0A0F8ZTF9-F1
#
_entry.id   AF-A0A0F8ZTF9-F1
#
_cell.length_a   1.000
_cell.length_b   1.000
_cell.length_c   1.000
_cell.angle_alpha   90.00
_cell.angle_beta   90.00
_cell.angle_gamma   90.00
#
_symmetry.space_group_name_H-M   'P 1'
#
loop_
_entity.id
_entity.type
_entity.pdbx_description
1 polymer ?
#
loop_
_entity_poly.entity_id
_entity_poly.type
_entity_poly.pdbx_seq_one_letter_code
_entity_poly.pdbx_strand_id
1 'polypeptide(L)'
;MLNASSVGLEAFLSWNPYEKYEAGVKNYRIYRDIDHTGFQPIGGESPDTTYMDDLDFHSSVEKDDEICYFVEAQENEGGLRGNQGFSRSNVACITIVPEIFMANAIIPNAMPPNNQIKPELTFDSPQYLYQVFDRWGNKIFETRDMKTAWDGRINEGKFVTEGAYAYYIKLTTSNGIEVEKTGVITVFYK
;
A
#
# COMPACT_ATOMS: atom_id res chain seq x y z
N MET A 1 -6.44 15.85 -19.26
CA MET A 1 -5.76 15.95 -17.98
C MET A 1 -6.42 14.98 -17.03
N LEU A 2 -5.63 14.05 -16.55
CA LEU A 2 -5.98 13.04 -15.58
C LEU A 2 -5.56 13.52 -14.19
N ASN A 3 -6.44 13.32 -13.21
CA ASN A 3 -6.20 13.44 -11.79
C ASN A 3 -6.43 12.08 -11.13
N ALA A 4 -5.62 11.77 -10.12
CA ALA A 4 -5.71 10.54 -9.34
C ALA A 4 -5.61 10.89 -7.84
N SER A 5 -6.34 10.14 -7.01
CA SER A 5 -6.31 10.24 -5.55
C SER A 5 -6.62 8.89 -4.93
N SER A 6 -6.25 8.65 -3.68
CA SER A 6 -6.51 7.38 -2.98
C SER A 6 -7.06 7.57 -1.58
N VAL A 7 -7.83 6.58 -1.13
CA VAL A 7 -8.27 6.40 0.26
C VAL A 7 -8.14 4.92 0.61
N GLY A 8 -7.26 4.59 1.56
CA GLY A 8 -6.96 3.19 1.85
C GLY A 8 -6.43 2.47 0.60
N LEU A 9 -7.04 1.33 0.26
CA LEU A 9 -6.74 0.53 -0.92
C LEU A 9 -7.63 0.86 -2.13
N GLU A 10 -8.32 2.00 -2.12
CA GLU A 10 -9.13 2.46 -3.26
C GLU A 10 -8.48 3.65 -3.94
N ALA A 11 -8.33 3.59 -5.26
CA ALA A 11 -7.86 4.69 -6.10
C ALA A 11 -8.99 5.26 -6.97
N PHE A 12 -9.16 6.57 -6.91
CA PHE A 12 -10.16 7.34 -7.64
C PHE A 12 -9.50 8.15 -8.74
N LEU A 13 -9.88 7.88 -9.99
CA LEU A 13 -9.40 8.55 -11.18
C LEU A 13 -10.49 9.44 -11.77
N SER A 14 -10.12 10.64 -12.22
CA SER A 14 -11.00 11.53 -12.97
C SER A 14 -10.24 12.28 -14.04
N TRP A 15 -10.85 12.47 -15.21
CA TRP A 15 -10.24 13.21 -16.31
C TRP A 15 -11.26 14.06 -17.07
N ASN A 16 -10.78 15.04 -17.84
CA ASN A 16 -11.66 15.78 -18.74
C ASN A 16 -11.93 14.97 -20.02
N PRO A 17 -13.14 15.06 -20.61
CA PRO A 17 -13.43 14.46 -21.90
C PRO A 17 -12.45 14.93 -22.99
N TYR A 18 -12.12 14.04 -23.92
CA TYR A 18 -11.35 14.38 -25.11
C TYR A 18 -12.26 14.97 -26.20
N GLU A 19 -11.90 16.14 -26.72
CA GLU A 19 -12.80 16.95 -27.57
C GLU A 19 -12.34 17.05 -29.03
N LYS A 20 -11.14 16.59 -29.39
CA LYS A 20 -10.60 16.78 -30.75
C LYS A 20 -11.01 15.70 -31.75
N TYR A 21 -11.71 14.66 -31.32
CA TYR A 21 -12.22 13.63 -32.22
C TYR A 21 -13.55 14.07 -32.80
N GLU A 22 -13.59 14.28 -34.11
CA GLU A 22 -14.81 14.65 -34.84
C GLU A 22 -15.87 13.55 -34.74
N ALA A 23 -15.46 12.28 -34.73
CA ALA A 23 -16.36 11.14 -34.53
C ALA A 23 -16.73 10.92 -33.04
N GLY A 24 -16.18 11.73 -32.13
CA GLY A 24 -16.30 11.55 -30.69
C GLY A 24 -15.45 10.41 -30.14
N VAL A 25 -15.45 10.28 -28.82
CA VAL A 25 -14.75 9.22 -28.09
C VAL A 25 -15.64 7.97 -28.04
N LYS A 26 -15.05 6.83 -28.38
CA LYS A 26 -15.66 5.50 -28.22
C LYS A 26 -15.64 5.08 -26.77
N ASN A 27 -14.46 5.06 -26.16
CA ASN A 27 -14.22 4.75 -24.76
C ASN A 27 -12.84 5.27 -24.31
N TYR A 28 -12.59 5.15 -23.00
CA TYR A 28 -11.31 5.45 -22.37
C TYR A 28 -10.73 4.21 -21.73
N ARG A 29 -9.54 3.79 -22.14
CA ARG A 29 -8.77 2.70 -21.51
C ARG A 29 -7.87 3.24 -20.41
N ILE A 30 -7.94 2.63 -19.23
CA ILE A 30 -7.10 2.96 -18.09
C ILE A 30 -5.91 2.02 -18.07
N TYR A 31 -4.73 2.60 -17.92
CA TYR A 31 -3.47 1.90 -17.74
C TYR A 31 -2.89 2.23 -16.38
N ARG A 32 -2.33 1.20 -15.72
CA ARG A 32 -1.69 1.29 -14.40
C ARG A 32 -0.28 0.71 -14.46
N ASP A 33 0.64 1.38 -13.81
CA ASP A 33 2.01 0.90 -13.54
C ASP A 33 2.17 0.77 -12.03
N ILE A 34 2.65 -0.39 -11.60
CA ILE A 34 3.00 -0.68 -10.20
C ILE A 34 4.45 -1.18 -10.16
N ASP A 35 5.17 -0.84 -9.09
CA ASP A 35 6.57 -1.20 -8.86
C ASP A 35 7.51 -0.78 -10.02
N HIS A 36 7.12 0.23 -10.80
CA HIS A 36 7.81 0.68 -12.00
C HIS A 36 8.09 -0.44 -13.03
N THR A 37 7.20 -1.43 -13.12
CA THR A 37 7.34 -2.59 -14.02
C THR A 37 6.79 -2.33 -15.42
N GLY A 38 6.07 -1.22 -15.59
CA GLY A 38 5.49 -0.76 -16.84
C GLY A 38 3.97 -0.83 -16.86
N PHE A 39 3.36 0.10 -17.60
CA PHE A 39 1.92 0.25 -17.68
C PHE A 39 1.21 -0.96 -18.32
N GLN A 40 0.23 -1.52 -17.60
CA GLN A 40 -0.69 -2.56 -18.04
C GLN A 40 -2.14 -2.03 -18.10
N PRO A 41 -2.97 -2.51 -19.04
CA PRO A 41 -4.39 -2.15 -19.07
C PRO A 41 -5.12 -2.80 -17.90
N ILE A 42 -5.92 -2.02 -17.17
CA ILE A 42 -6.68 -2.51 -16.01
C ILE A 42 -8.19 -2.42 -16.20
N GLY A 43 -8.63 -1.71 -17.23
CA GLY A 43 -10.05 -1.55 -17.53
C GLY A 43 -10.28 -0.30 -18.34
N GLY A 44 -11.50 0.22 -18.25
CA GLY A 44 -11.88 1.38 -19.04
C GLY A 44 -12.29 1.00 -20.46
N GLU A 45 -13.49 0.47 -20.57
CA GLU A 45 -14.12 0.29 -21.88
C GLU A 45 -15.46 1.01 -21.91
N SER A 46 -15.52 2.15 -21.20
CA SER A 46 -16.67 3.01 -21.06
C SER A 46 -16.35 4.43 -21.57
N PRO A 47 -17.34 5.20 -22.05
CA PRO A 47 -17.19 6.63 -22.30
C PRO A 47 -17.13 7.48 -21.03
N ASP A 48 -17.30 6.89 -19.84
CA ASP A 48 -17.22 7.59 -18.56
C ASP A 48 -15.86 8.28 -18.37
N THR A 49 -15.84 9.32 -17.56
CA THR A 49 -14.62 10.10 -17.26
C THR A 49 -14.13 9.92 -15.82
N THR A 50 -14.59 8.87 -15.17
CA THR A 50 -14.22 8.49 -13.82
C THR A 50 -13.98 6.99 -13.77
N TYR A 51 -13.04 6.56 -12.94
CA TYR A 51 -12.75 5.14 -12.73
C TYR A 51 -12.33 4.93 -11.28
N MET A 52 -12.78 3.83 -10.68
CA MET A 52 -12.38 3.40 -9.36
C MET A 52 -11.60 2.10 -9.51
N ASP A 53 -10.38 2.10 -8.98
CA ASP A 53 -9.47 0.95 -9.00
C ASP A 53 -9.34 0.40 -7.58
N ASP A 54 -9.55 -0.90 -7.44
CA ASP A 54 -9.44 -1.64 -6.18
C ASP A 54 -8.05 -2.28 -6.11
N LEU A 55 -7.29 -1.91 -5.06
CA LEU A 55 -5.89 -2.29 -4.87
C LEU A 55 -5.71 -3.44 -3.87
N ASP A 56 -6.80 -4.02 -3.37
CA ASP A 56 -6.78 -5.11 -2.36
C ASP A 56 -6.03 -6.36 -2.87
N PHE A 57 -5.99 -6.57 -4.18
CA PHE A 57 -5.33 -7.74 -4.80
C PHE A 57 -3.80 -7.73 -4.69
N HIS A 58 -3.17 -6.57 -4.46
CA HIS A 58 -1.72 -6.41 -4.65
C HIS A 58 -0.89 -6.38 -3.36
N SER A 59 -1.54 -6.47 -2.20
CA SER A 59 -0.92 -6.35 -0.87
C SER A 59 0.03 -7.49 -0.45
N SER A 60 0.30 -8.46 -1.32
CA SER A 60 1.05 -9.68 -0.98
C SER A 60 2.38 -9.85 -1.71
N VAL A 61 2.69 -9.00 -2.69
CA VAL A 61 3.87 -9.19 -3.57
C VAL A 61 4.72 -7.92 -3.72
N GLU A 62 4.16 -6.74 -3.49
CA GLU A 62 4.74 -5.47 -3.99
C GLU A 62 5.56 -4.72 -2.94
N LYS A 63 6.60 -4.04 -3.43
CA LYS A 63 7.61 -3.36 -2.60
C LYS A 63 7.46 -1.84 -2.59
N ASP A 64 6.72 -1.29 -3.56
CA ASP A 64 6.53 0.14 -3.73
C ASP A 64 5.11 0.55 -3.34
N ASP A 65 4.99 1.74 -2.79
CA ASP A 65 3.72 2.35 -2.39
C ASP A 65 3.24 3.39 -3.41
N GLU A 66 3.99 3.65 -4.48
CA GLU A 66 3.60 4.50 -5.60
C GLU A 66 2.91 3.72 -6.73
N ILE A 67 1.76 4.22 -7.17
CA ILE A 67 1.01 3.66 -8.30
C ILE A 67 0.73 4.78 -9.30
N CYS A 68 1.09 4.55 -10.57
CA CYS A 68 0.93 5.54 -11.63
C CYS A 68 -0.11 5.12 -12.65
N TYR A 69 -0.86 6.10 -13.16
CA TYR A 69 -1.93 5.89 -14.13
C TYR A 69 -1.78 6.80 -15.34
N PHE A 70 -2.25 6.32 -16.48
CA PHE A 70 -2.67 7.18 -17.58
C PHE A 70 -3.96 6.66 -18.22
N VAL A 71 -4.64 7.52 -18.96
CA VAL A 71 -5.84 7.19 -19.71
C VAL A 71 -5.60 7.39 -21.20
N GLU A 72 -6.05 6.44 -22.00
CA GLU A 72 -6.04 6.49 -23.46
C GLU A 72 -7.48 6.65 -23.98
N ALA A 73 -7.75 7.74 -24.69
CA ALA A 73 -9.00 7.92 -25.42
C ALA A 73 -8.92 7.21 -26.77
N GLN A 74 -9.95 6.42 -27.09
CA GLN A 74 -10.10 5.75 -28.38
C GLN A 74 -11.21 6.44 -29.18
N GLU A 75 -10.95 6.79 -30.43
CA GLU A 75 -11.93 7.41 -31.33
C GLU A 75 -13.01 6.42 -31.79
N ASN A 76 -14.23 6.90 -32.07
CA ASN A 76 -15.23 6.10 -32.77
C ASN A 76 -14.81 5.74 -34.20
N GLU A 77 -15.37 4.65 -34.72
CA GLU A 77 -15.23 4.32 -36.13
C GLU A 77 -15.89 5.41 -37.00
N GLY A 78 -15.33 5.66 -38.19
CA GLY A 78 -15.84 6.70 -39.10
C GLY A 78 -15.15 8.07 -38.98
N GLY A 79 -14.05 8.17 -38.24
CA GLY A 79 -13.19 9.36 -38.25
C GLY A 79 -12.68 9.70 -39.65
N LEU A 80 -12.49 11.00 -39.94
CA LEU A 80 -12.11 11.52 -41.26
C LEU A 80 -10.81 10.94 -41.83
N ARG A 81 -9.96 10.37 -40.96
CA ARG A 81 -8.66 9.78 -41.33
C ARG A 81 -8.73 8.30 -41.71
N GLY A 82 -9.90 7.65 -41.62
CA GLY A 82 -10.09 6.23 -41.95
C GLY A 82 -9.41 5.23 -41.00
N ASN A 83 -8.63 5.71 -40.04
CA ASN A 83 -7.99 4.94 -38.98
C ASN A 83 -8.53 5.40 -37.62
N GLN A 84 -8.63 4.47 -36.67
CA GLN A 84 -9.04 4.78 -35.31
C GLN A 84 -7.94 5.58 -34.60
N GLY A 85 -8.26 6.79 -34.13
CA GLY A 85 -7.36 7.64 -33.35
C GLY A 85 -7.19 7.15 -31.90
N PHE A 86 -5.98 7.34 -31.37
CA PHE A 86 -5.66 7.15 -29.95
C PHE A 86 -5.00 8.41 -29.38
N SER A 87 -5.34 8.79 -28.15
CA SER A 87 -4.77 9.96 -27.48
C SER A 87 -4.53 9.66 -26.01
N ARG A 88 -3.35 10.01 -25.51
CA ARG A 88 -2.90 9.71 -24.16
C ARG A 88 -2.97 10.96 -23.26
N SER A 89 -3.41 10.77 -22.01
CA SER A 89 -3.34 11.79 -20.97
C SER A 89 -1.90 12.01 -20.46
N ASN A 90 -1.74 12.96 -19.53
CA ASN A 90 -0.60 12.96 -18.61
C ASN A 90 -0.58 11.68 -17.76
N VAL A 91 0.56 11.41 -17.13
CA VAL A 91 0.67 10.43 -16.05
C VAL A 91 0.28 11.11 -14.74
N ALA A 92 -0.51 10.44 -13.92
CA ALA A 92 -0.84 10.85 -12.56
C ALA A 92 -0.50 9.70 -11.62
N CYS A 93 0.28 9.98 -10.56
CA CYS A 93 0.68 8.99 -9.58
C CYS A 93 0.06 9.30 -8.23
N ILE A 94 -0.24 8.24 -7.49
CA ILE A 94 -0.74 8.28 -6.11
C ILE A 94 0.21 7.47 -5.24
N THR A 95 0.23 7.78 -3.95
CA THR A 95 0.94 6.99 -2.96
C THR A 95 -0.08 6.38 -2.01
N ILE A 96 0.01 5.07 -1.80
CA ILE A 96 -0.86 4.35 -0.87
C ILE A 96 -0.25 4.42 0.52
N VAL A 97 -1.05 4.85 1.49
CA VAL A 97 -0.64 4.87 2.88
C VAL A 97 -0.87 3.47 3.45
N PRO A 98 0.17 2.75 3.89
CA PRO A 98 0.02 1.36 4.29
C PRO A 98 -0.74 1.25 5.62
N GLU A 99 -1.62 0.26 5.70
CA GLU A 99 -2.27 -0.09 6.96
C GLU A 99 -1.35 -1.00 7.78
N ILE A 100 -1.26 -0.71 9.09
CA ILE A 100 -0.44 -1.47 10.02
C ILE A 100 -1.37 -2.40 10.82
N PHE A 101 -1.28 -3.71 10.58
CA PHE A 101 -1.92 -4.72 11.41
C PHE A 101 -0.92 -5.24 12.45
N MET A 102 -1.37 -5.38 13.70
CA MET A 102 -0.53 -5.86 14.79
C MET A 102 -1.38 -6.72 15.70
N ALA A 103 -0.98 -7.98 15.88
CA ALA A 103 -1.57 -8.85 16.88
C ALA A 103 -1.34 -8.27 18.29
N ASN A 104 -2.15 -8.70 19.26
CA ASN A 104 -2.13 -8.15 20.61
C ASN A 104 -1.52 -9.09 21.65
N ALA A 105 -1.05 -10.28 21.27
CA ALA A 105 -0.50 -11.24 22.23
C ALA A 105 0.50 -12.24 21.65
N ILE A 106 1.39 -12.75 22.51
CA ILE A 106 2.45 -13.70 22.20
C ILE A 106 2.63 -14.70 23.36
N ILE A 107 3.01 -15.93 23.02
CA ILE A 107 3.36 -17.01 23.95
C ILE A 107 4.81 -17.43 23.67
N PRO A 108 5.81 -16.81 24.31
CA PRO A 108 7.22 -16.91 23.88
C PRO A 108 7.80 -18.34 23.87
N ASN A 109 7.29 -19.24 24.71
CA ASN A 109 7.72 -20.64 24.81
C ASN A 109 6.87 -21.62 23.95
N ALA A 110 5.91 -21.13 23.16
CA ALA A 110 5.09 -21.96 22.29
C ALA A 110 5.81 -22.33 20.98
N MET A 111 5.11 -23.08 20.12
CA MET A 111 5.54 -23.27 18.73
C MET A 111 5.12 -22.06 17.87
N PRO A 112 5.85 -21.79 16.76
CA PRO A 112 5.40 -20.85 15.74
C PRO A 112 3.96 -21.13 15.26
N PRO A 113 3.19 -20.09 14.90
CA PRO A 113 3.57 -18.68 14.85
C PRO A 113 3.41 -17.93 16.19
N ASN A 114 2.85 -18.56 17.22
CA ASN A 114 2.45 -17.88 18.46
C ASN A 114 3.63 -17.47 19.37
N ASN A 115 4.85 -17.89 19.06
CA ASN A 115 6.05 -17.59 19.83
C ASN A 115 6.79 -16.34 19.36
N GLN A 116 6.28 -15.67 18.33
CA GLN A 116 6.85 -14.45 17.77
C GLN A 116 5.72 -13.50 17.35
N ILE A 117 5.99 -12.20 17.37
CA ILE A 117 5.02 -11.18 16.98
C ILE A 117 5.70 -10.05 16.23
N LYS A 118 5.08 -9.64 15.12
CA LYS A 118 5.53 -8.50 14.32
C LYS A 118 4.35 -7.80 13.66
N PRO A 119 4.52 -6.55 13.25
CA PRO A 119 3.58 -5.87 12.38
C PRO A 119 3.45 -6.59 11.03
N GLU A 120 2.23 -6.61 10.51
CA GLU A 120 1.91 -6.96 9.14
C GLU A 120 1.48 -5.67 8.42
N LEU A 121 2.11 -5.38 7.29
CA LEU A 121 1.87 -4.17 6.50
C LEU A 121 1.29 -4.57 5.15
N THR A 122 0.49 -3.69 4.56
CA THR A 122 0.01 -3.87 3.18
C THR A 122 1.09 -3.67 2.12
N PHE A 123 2.16 -2.91 2.42
CA PHE A 123 3.32 -2.67 1.55
C PHE A 123 4.62 -2.56 2.37
N ASP A 124 5.76 -2.81 1.72
CA ASP A 124 7.09 -2.57 2.30
C ASP A 124 7.37 -1.06 2.44
N SER A 125 8.02 -0.66 3.54
CA SER A 125 8.46 0.72 3.73
C SER A 125 9.97 0.78 3.98
N PRO A 126 10.72 1.62 3.25
CA PRO A 126 12.18 1.74 3.42
C PRO A 126 12.57 2.31 4.79
N GLN A 127 11.68 3.05 5.46
CA GLN A 127 11.93 3.69 6.76
C GLN A 127 11.11 3.05 7.88
N TYR A 128 11.16 1.72 7.98
CA TYR A 128 10.49 0.98 9.04
C TYR A 128 11.25 1.05 10.38
N LEU A 129 10.49 1.21 11.47
CA LEU A 129 10.96 1.12 12.85
C LEU A 129 9.90 0.41 13.69
N TYR A 130 10.27 -0.67 14.36
CA TYR A 130 9.44 -1.36 15.33
C TYR A 130 10.18 -1.49 16.65
N GLN A 131 9.56 -1.00 17.72
CA GLN A 131 10.10 -0.98 19.07
C GLN A 131 9.11 -1.58 20.07
N VAL A 132 9.64 -2.29 21.07
CA VAL A 132 8.87 -2.78 22.23
C VAL A 132 9.53 -2.28 23.50
N PHE A 133 8.70 -1.89 24.47
CA PHE A 133 9.11 -1.30 25.73
C PHE A 133 8.60 -2.13 26.91
N ASP A 134 9.37 -2.14 27.99
CA ASP A 134 8.91 -2.67 29.27
C ASP A 134 7.89 -1.76 29.95
N ARG A 135 7.41 -2.17 31.13
CA ARG A 135 6.39 -1.46 31.91
C ARG A 135 6.86 -0.10 32.44
N TRP A 136 8.16 0.16 32.43
CA TRP A 136 8.77 1.41 32.89
C TRP A 136 9.15 2.33 31.72
N GLY A 137 8.87 1.90 30.48
CA GLY A 137 9.19 2.66 29.28
C GLY A 137 10.62 2.45 28.77
N ASN A 138 11.37 1.48 29.28
CA ASN A 138 12.67 1.15 28.70
C ASN A 138 12.48 0.32 27.45
N LYS A 139 13.16 0.68 26.37
CA LYS A 139 13.17 -0.09 25.11
C LYS A 139 13.89 -1.42 25.33
N ILE A 140 13.20 -2.53 25.06
CA ILE A 140 13.70 -3.91 25.24
C ILE A 140 13.88 -4.66 23.92
N PHE A 141 13.36 -4.10 22.82
CA PHE A 141 13.51 -4.62 21.47
C PHE A 141 13.41 -3.47 20.47
N GLU A 142 14.19 -3.54 19.40
CA GLU A 142 14.11 -2.64 18.26
C GLU A 142 14.54 -3.38 16.99
N THR A 143 13.83 -3.14 15.89
CA THR A 143 14.29 -3.54 14.57
C THR A 143 13.89 -2.52 13.52
N ARG A 144 14.68 -2.48 12.44
CA ARG A 144 14.35 -1.80 11.17
C ARG A 144 14.13 -2.77 10.02
N ASP A 145 14.23 -4.07 10.29
CA ASP A 145 13.91 -5.13 9.35
C ASP A 145 12.49 -5.64 9.58
N MET A 146 11.63 -5.47 8.58
CA MET A 146 10.22 -5.91 8.57
C MET A 146 10.05 -7.43 8.67
N LYS A 147 11.10 -8.21 8.40
CA LYS A 147 11.09 -9.67 8.56
C LYS A 147 11.37 -10.10 9.99
N THR A 148 12.00 -9.24 10.79
CA THR A 148 12.36 -9.54 12.17
C THR A 148 11.15 -9.38 13.09
N ALA A 149 10.84 -10.44 13.84
CA ALA A 149 9.77 -10.45 14.83
C ALA A 149 10.34 -10.41 16.25
N TRP A 150 9.55 -9.88 17.19
CA TRP A 150 9.88 -9.96 18.60
C TRP A 150 9.43 -11.31 19.15
N ASP A 151 10.33 -12.04 19.80
CA ASP A 151 10.09 -13.39 20.33
C ASP A 151 9.80 -13.41 21.85
N GLY A 152 9.56 -12.25 22.44
CA GLY A 152 9.32 -12.12 23.89
C GLY A 152 10.58 -12.09 24.74
N ARG A 153 11.76 -11.85 24.16
CA ARG A 153 13.01 -11.66 24.92
C ARG A 153 13.38 -10.19 25.08
N ILE A 154 14.10 -9.89 26.16
CA ILE A 154 14.82 -8.62 26.28
C ILE A 154 16.11 -8.77 25.48
N ASN A 155 16.22 -8.09 24.33
CA ASN A 155 17.29 -8.28 23.35
C ASN A 155 17.50 -9.78 23.03
N GLU A 156 18.74 -10.26 22.84
CA GLU A 156 19.07 -11.68 22.64
C GLU A 156 19.07 -12.50 23.95
N GLY A 157 18.45 -11.98 25.01
CA GLY A 157 18.59 -12.45 26.38
C GLY A 157 17.46 -13.35 26.87
N LYS A 158 17.05 -13.12 28.12
CA LYS A 158 16.00 -13.90 28.79
C LYS A 158 14.62 -13.50 28.29
N PHE A 159 13.69 -14.45 28.35
CA PHE A 159 12.27 -14.15 28.19
C PHE A 159 11.80 -13.12 29.20
N VAL A 160 10.90 -12.25 28.78
CA VAL A 160 10.24 -11.29 29.66
C VAL A 160 9.30 -12.00 30.64
N THR A 161 8.72 -11.24 31.56
CA THR A 161 7.68 -11.79 32.46
C THR A 161 6.32 -11.65 31.80
N GLU A 162 5.32 -12.39 32.29
CA GLU A 162 3.94 -12.19 31.83
C GLU A 162 3.49 -10.76 32.08
N GLY A 163 2.69 -10.20 31.18
CA GLY A 163 2.09 -8.89 31.34
C GLY A 163 1.96 -8.09 30.06
N ALA A 164 1.71 -6.80 30.21
CA ALA A 164 1.54 -5.86 29.13
C ALA A 164 2.86 -5.16 28.79
N TYR A 165 3.18 -5.11 27.49
CA TYR A 165 4.36 -4.47 26.92
C TYR A 165 3.90 -3.47 25.85
N ALA A 166 4.37 -2.22 25.93
CA ALA A 166 4.01 -1.21 24.94
C ALA A 166 4.82 -1.42 23.66
N TYR A 167 4.22 -1.12 22.51
CA TYR A 167 4.95 -1.06 21.24
C TYR A 167 4.78 0.29 20.56
N TYR A 168 5.76 0.61 19.72
CA TYR A 168 5.73 1.74 18.80
C TYR A 168 6.21 1.27 17.43
N ILE A 169 5.45 1.60 16.40
CA ILE A 169 5.74 1.33 15.00
C ILE A 169 5.73 2.67 14.29
N LYS A 170 6.76 2.92 13.48
CA LYS A 170 6.83 4.05 12.57
C LYS A 170 7.25 3.57 11.19
N LEU A 171 6.63 4.12 10.16
CA LEU A 171 6.99 3.93 8.77
C LEU A 171 6.86 5.26 8.03
N THR A 172 7.58 5.39 6.91
CA THR A 172 7.50 6.55 6.02
C THR A 172 7.32 6.03 4.61
N THR A 173 6.29 6.52 3.93
CA THR A 173 6.02 6.22 2.53
C THR A 173 7.08 6.85 1.61
N SER A 174 7.15 6.43 0.34
CA SER A 174 8.08 6.99 -0.66
C SER A 174 7.94 8.51 -0.82
N ASN A 175 6.73 9.04 -0.68
CA ASN A 175 6.43 10.47 -0.78
C ASN A 175 6.61 11.26 0.54
N GLY A 176 7.09 10.61 1.61
CA GLY A 176 7.42 11.26 2.87
C GLY A 176 6.28 11.36 3.89
N ILE A 177 5.15 10.68 3.68
CA ILE A 177 4.07 10.59 4.68
C ILE A 177 4.54 9.65 5.80
N GLU A 178 4.58 10.18 7.02
CA GLU A 178 4.87 9.39 8.22
C GLU A 178 3.58 8.76 8.77
N VAL A 179 3.64 7.46 9.07
CA VAL A 179 2.57 6.72 9.74
C VAL A 179 3.11 6.13 11.02
N GLU A 180 2.37 6.32 12.11
CA GLU A 180 2.73 5.82 13.43
C GLU A 180 1.61 4.97 14.02
N LYS A 181 1.98 3.88 14.70
CA LYS A 181 1.04 3.05 15.46
C LYS A 181 1.63 2.67 16.81
N THR A 182 0.80 2.79 17.84
CA THR A 182 1.13 2.37 19.20
C THR A 182 0.08 1.41 19.73
N GLY A 183 0.47 0.63 20.73
CA GLY A 183 -0.46 -0.27 21.41
C GLY A 183 0.24 -1.12 22.45
N VAL A 184 -0.42 -2.21 22.84
CA VAL A 184 0.04 -3.13 23.87
C VAL A 184 0.06 -4.56 23.35
N ILE A 185 1.16 -5.26 23.65
CA ILE A 185 1.31 -6.70 23.48
C ILE A 185 1.15 -7.35 24.85
N THR A 186 0.28 -8.36 24.91
CA THR A 186 0.10 -9.19 26.09
C THR A 186 1.02 -10.41 25.98
N VAL A 187 1.94 -10.55 26.92
CA VAL A 187 2.79 -11.74 27.06
C VAL A 187 2.18 -12.65 28.12
N PHE A 188 1.98 -13.91 27.78
CA PHE A 188 1.54 -14.93 28.73
C PHE A 188 2.22 -16.27 28.42
N TYR A 189 2.32 -17.15 29.41
CA TYR A 189 2.86 -18.50 29.28
C TYR A 189 1.75 -19.54 29.47
N LYS A 190 1.91 -20.68 28.81
CA LYS A 190 1.05 -21.87 29.00
C LYS A 190 1.73 -22.89 29.91
#